data_AF-A0A7X7YB20-F1
#
_entry.id   AF-A0A7X7YB20-F1
#
_cell.length_a   1.000
_cell.length_b   1.000
_cell.length_c   1.000
_cell.angle_alpha   90.00
_cell.angle_beta   90.00
_cell.angle_gamma   90.00
#
_symmetry.space_group_name_H-M   'P 1'
#
loop_
_entity.id
_entity.type
_entity.pdbx_description
1 polymer ?
#
loop_
_entity_poly.entity_id
_entity_poly.type
_entity_poly.pdbx_seq_one_letter_code
_entity_poly.pdbx_strand_id
1 'polypeptide(L)'
;MDLKEQSMIRRQQVNDFRASGQTAAAWCSENNMKVSTLRYWLSKLNREAKTDPKQEIFIEFKQPSAKEVPVIIKVGTISIELYAGFQAETLREAIAAIRSL
;
A
#
# COMPACT_ATOMS: atom_id res chain seq x y z
N MET A 1 5.57 -21.82 -37.84
CA MET A 1 4.80 -21.48 -36.64
C MET A 1 5.36 -20.19 -36.09
N ASP A 2 4.60 -19.11 -36.19
CA ASP A 2 5.02 -17.77 -35.80
C ASP A 2 5.23 -17.69 -34.27
N LEU A 3 6.17 -16.85 -33.81
CA LEU A 3 6.47 -16.68 -32.39
C LEU A 3 5.26 -16.12 -31.63
N LYS A 4 4.43 -15.31 -32.29
CA LYS A 4 3.20 -14.76 -31.70
C LYS A 4 2.14 -15.84 -31.51
N GLU A 5 1.96 -16.72 -32.49
CA GLU A 5 1.03 -17.87 -32.40
C GLU A 5 1.39 -18.77 -31.22
N GLN A 6 2.67 -19.12 -31.06
CA GLN A 6 3.12 -19.94 -29.93
C GLN A 6 2.88 -19.25 -28.59
N SER A 7 3.09 -17.94 -28.49
CA SER A 7 2.77 -17.18 -27.28
C SER A 7 1.27 -17.18 -26.98
N MET A 8 0.42 -17.06 -28.00
CA MET A 8 -1.03 -17.07 -27.83
C MET A 8 -1.53 -18.42 -27.29
N ILE A 9 -1.05 -19.52 -27.86
CA ILE A 9 -1.38 -20.88 -27.42
C ILE A 9 -1.01 -21.07 -25.94
N ARG A 10 0.18 -20.61 -25.55
CA ARG A 10 0.66 -20.75 -24.16
C ARG A 10 -0.17 -19.92 -23.18
N ARG A 11 -0.59 -18.71 -23.55
CA ARG A 11 -1.49 -17.88 -22.73
C ARG A 11 -2.85 -18.55 -22.55
N GLN A 12 -3.42 -19.12 -23.62
CA GLN A 12 -4.68 -19.84 -23.55
C GLN A 12 -4.58 -21.04 -22.61
N GLN A 13 -3.54 -21.85 -22.76
CA GLN A 13 -3.26 -22.99 -21.88
C GLN A 13 -3.17 -22.61 -20.39
N VAL A 14 -2.57 -21.46 -20.07
CA VAL A 14 -2.53 -20.97 -18.68
C VAL A 14 -3.92 -20.56 -18.17
N ASN A 15 -4.75 -19.97 -19.02
CA ASN A 15 -6.12 -19.61 -18.67
C ASN A 15 -6.98 -20.87 -18.43
N ASP A 16 -6.85 -21.87 -19.30
CA ASP A 16 -7.53 -23.16 -19.16
C ASP A 16 -7.09 -23.87 -17.87
N PHE A 17 -5.80 -23.84 -17.54
CA PHE A 17 -5.29 -24.34 -16.26
C PHE A 17 -5.92 -23.61 -15.07
N ARG A 18 -5.98 -22.27 -15.10
CA ARG A 18 -6.59 -21.46 -14.02
C ARG A 18 -8.08 -21.77 -13.86
N ALA A 19 -8.80 -22.01 -14.95
CA ALA A 19 -10.22 -22.36 -14.93
C ALA A 19 -10.47 -23.79 -14.45
N SER A 20 -9.52 -24.70 -14.66
CA SER A 20 -9.67 -26.12 -14.29
C SER A 20 -9.72 -26.39 -12.79
N GLY A 21 -9.13 -25.51 -11.97
CA GLY A 21 -8.98 -25.72 -10.53
C GLY A 21 -8.09 -26.91 -10.14
N GLN A 22 -7.46 -27.57 -11.12
CA GLN A 22 -6.61 -28.73 -10.89
C GLN A 22 -5.22 -28.32 -10.35
N THR A 23 -4.50 -29.29 -9.79
CA THR A 23 -3.08 -29.09 -9.49
C THR A 23 -2.25 -29.06 -10.78
N ALA A 24 -1.12 -28.34 -10.76
CA ALA A 24 -0.24 -28.23 -11.93
C ALA A 24 0.24 -29.60 -12.46
N ALA A 25 0.45 -30.58 -11.58
CA ALA A 25 0.90 -31.92 -11.98
C ALA A 25 -0.20 -32.70 -12.72
N ALA A 26 -1.43 -32.68 -12.19
CA ALA A 26 -2.58 -33.34 -12.82
C ALA A 26 -2.88 -32.74 -14.19
N TRP A 27 -2.99 -31.41 -14.26
CA TRP A 27 -3.31 -30.72 -15.50
C TRP A 27 -2.24 -30.92 -16.58
N CYS A 28 -0.96 -30.88 -16.20
CA CYS A 28 0.15 -31.14 -17.12
C CYS A 28 0.17 -32.58 -17.65
N SER A 29 -0.24 -33.55 -16.83
CA SER A 29 -0.35 -34.95 -17.24
C SER A 29 -1.46 -35.16 -18.28
N GLU A 30 -2.60 -34.51 -18.09
CA GLU A 30 -3.75 -34.59 -19.02
C GLU A 30 -3.48 -33.83 -20.34
N ASN A 31 -2.80 -32.68 -20.26
CA ASN A 31 -2.60 -31.77 -21.40
C ASN A 31 -1.22 -31.94 -22.08
N ASN A 32 -0.50 -33.02 -21.75
CA ASN A 32 0.82 -33.36 -22.29
C ASN A 32 1.82 -32.18 -22.26
N MET A 33 1.80 -31.41 -21.17
CA MET A 33 2.66 -30.24 -20.97
C MET A 33 3.68 -30.52 -19.86
N LYS A 34 4.92 -30.07 -20.04
CA LYS A 34 5.90 -30.08 -18.93
C LYS A 34 5.50 -29.09 -17.84
N VAL A 35 5.50 -29.53 -16.58
CA VAL A 35 5.21 -28.70 -15.40
C VAL A 35 6.13 -27.48 -15.30
N SER A 36 7.41 -27.61 -15.69
CA SER A 36 8.36 -26.50 -15.73
C SER A 36 7.91 -25.39 -16.71
N THR A 37 7.39 -25.78 -17.87
CA THR A 37 6.86 -24.84 -18.85
C THR A 37 5.64 -24.11 -18.31
N LEU A 38 4.69 -24.82 -17.68
CA LEU A 38 3.52 -24.21 -17.07
C LEU A 38 3.92 -23.20 -15.97
N ARG A 39 4.83 -23.59 -15.07
CA ARG A 39 5.35 -22.71 -14.01
C ARG A 39 6.04 -21.47 -14.55
N TYR A 40 6.85 -21.63 -15.60
CA TYR A 40 7.49 -20.50 -16.28
C TYR A 40 6.44 -19.50 -16.80
N TRP A 41 5.43 -19.99 -17.51
CA TRP A 41 4.38 -19.13 -18.07
C TRP A 41 3.51 -18.48 -16.98
N LEU A 42 3.20 -19.20 -15.90
CA LEU A 42 2.51 -18.62 -14.74
C LEU A 42 3.31 -17.46 -14.14
N SER A 43 4.62 -17.66 -13.90
CA SER A 43 5.50 -16.61 -13.37
C SER A 43 5.59 -15.42 -14.33
N LYS A 44 5.78 -15.68 -15.63
CA LYS A 44 5.85 -14.64 -16.66
C LYS A 44 4.58 -13.80 -16.70
N LEU A 45 3.40 -14.42 -16.76
CA LEU A 45 2.12 -13.71 -16.81
C LEU A 45 1.79 -12.98 -15.51
N ASN A 46 2.20 -13.53 -14.36
CA ASN A 46 2.07 -12.83 -13.08
C ASN A 46 2.97 -11.59 -13.00
N ARG A 47 4.17 -11.63 -13.61
CA ARG A 47 5.03 -10.45 -13.73
C ARG A 47 4.39 -9.42 -14.64
N GLU A 48 3.95 -9.82 -15.85
CA GLU A 48 3.25 -8.92 -16.78
C GLU A 48 2.02 -8.25 -16.14
N ALA A 49 1.22 -8.98 -15.36
CA ALA A 49 0.07 -8.43 -14.63
C ALA A 49 0.45 -7.48 -13.47
N LYS A 50 1.69 -7.55 -12.97
CA LYS A 50 2.24 -6.58 -12.00
C LYS A 50 2.88 -5.37 -12.69
N THR A 51 3.38 -5.54 -13.91
CA THR A 51 3.93 -4.43 -14.71
C THR A 51 2.86 -3.64 -15.45
N ASP A 52 1.64 -4.15 -15.55
CA ASP A 52 0.48 -3.32 -15.84
C ASP A 52 0.48 -2.20 -14.78
N PRO A 53 0.57 -0.91 -15.17
CA PRO A 53 0.65 0.19 -14.21
C PRO A 53 -0.67 0.27 -13.45
N LYS A 54 -0.84 -0.61 -12.46
CA LYS A 54 -1.58 -0.31 -11.25
C LYS A 54 -1.03 1.03 -10.83
N GLN A 55 -1.85 2.07 -11.01
CA GLN A 55 -1.60 3.41 -10.52
C GLN A 55 -0.90 3.28 -9.16
N GLU A 56 0.41 3.51 -9.15
CA GLU A 56 1.14 3.68 -7.91
C GLU A 56 0.57 4.95 -7.32
N ILE A 57 -0.48 4.81 -6.51
CA ILE A 57 -1.02 5.91 -5.73
C ILE A 57 0.11 6.24 -4.77
N PHE A 58 0.89 7.26 -5.11
CA PHE A 58 1.83 7.90 -4.19
C PHE A 58 0.98 8.46 -3.05
N ILE A 59 0.88 7.69 -1.96
CA ILE A 59 0.30 8.19 -0.73
C ILE A 59 1.36 9.08 -0.12
N GLU A 60 1.08 10.37 -0.06
CA GLU A 60 1.95 11.36 0.55
C GLU A 60 2.10 11.00 2.05
N PHE A 61 3.23 10.38 2.40
CA PHE A 61 3.57 10.13 3.80
C PHE A 61 3.94 11.47 4.41
N LYS A 62 2.95 12.14 5.01
CA LYS A 62 3.19 13.27 5.90
C LYS A 62 4.01 12.74 7.07
N GLN A 63 5.34 12.89 6.98
CA GLN A 63 6.19 12.80 8.15
C GLN A 63 5.58 13.68 9.23
N PRO A 64 5.42 13.21 10.48
CA PRO A 64 5.13 14.12 11.57
C PRO A 64 6.26 15.15 11.57
N SER A 65 5.89 16.39 11.27
CA SER A 65 6.82 17.51 11.16
C SER A 65 7.66 17.60 12.43
N ALA A 66 8.89 18.09 12.26
CA ALA A 66 9.88 18.34 13.29
C ALA A 66 9.24 18.69 14.64
N LYS A 67 9.71 18.01 15.72
CA LYS A 67 9.30 18.20 17.11
C LYS A 67 8.81 19.63 17.35
N GLU A 68 7.49 19.79 17.50
CA GLU A 68 6.88 21.10 17.69
C GLU A 68 7.49 21.73 18.95
N VAL A 69 8.13 22.89 18.77
CA VAL A 69 8.70 23.66 19.87
C VAL A 69 7.56 24.46 20.48
N PRO A 70 7.16 24.21 21.74
CA PRO A 70 6.07 24.94 22.34
C PRO A 70 6.50 26.35 22.75
N VAL A 71 5.55 27.28 22.74
CA VAL A 71 5.69 28.57 23.43
C VAL A 71 5.32 28.37 24.89
N ILE A 72 6.23 28.68 25.80
CA ILE A 72 6.00 28.51 27.24
C ILE A 72 5.67 29.86 27.87
N ILE A 73 4.49 29.97 28.48
CA ILE A 73 4.05 31.13 29.25
C ILE A 73 4.17 30.79 30.74
N LYS A 74 4.84 31.64 31.52
CA LYS A 74 4.96 31.49 32.98
C LYS A 74 4.28 32.64 33.70
N VAL A 75 3.40 32.31 34.65
CA VAL A 75 2.70 33.26 35.52
C VAL A 75 2.80 32.77 36.96
N GLY A 76 3.68 33.40 37.75
CA GLY A 76 3.97 32.96 39.12
C GLY A 76 4.46 31.51 39.15
N THR A 77 3.71 30.63 39.81
CA THR A 77 4.00 29.20 39.92
C THR A 77 3.42 28.35 38.79
N ILE A 78 2.66 28.95 37.86
CA ILE A 78 1.97 28.25 36.78
C ILE A 78 2.77 28.39 35.48
N SER A 79 2.91 27.28 34.76
CA SER A 79 3.51 27.24 33.41
C SER A 79 2.52 26.62 32.42
N ILE A 80 2.34 27.27 31.27
CA ILE A 80 1.46 26.84 30.19
C ILE A 80 2.30 26.64 28.93
N GLU A 81 2.26 25.44 28.35
CA GLU A 81 2.93 25.11 27.10
C GLU A 81 1.94 25.16 25.93
N LEU A 82 2.26 25.94 24.90
CA LEU A 82 1.40 26.15 23.74
C LEU A 82 2.05 25.56 22.48
N TYR A 83 1.38 24.60 21.89
CA TYR A 83 1.79 23.96 20.64
C TYR A 83 1.14 24.66 19.43
N ALA A 84 1.72 24.46 18.25
CA ALA A 84 1.18 25.04 17.02
C ALA A 84 -0.27 24.55 16.78
N GLY A 85 -1.16 25.46 16.38
CA GLY A 85 -2.58 25.13 16.16
C GLY A 85 -3.49 25.23 17.40
N PHE A 86 -2.97 25.73 18.53
CA PHE A 86 -3.81 26.01 19.70
C PHE A 86 -4.93 27.01 19.37
N GLN A 87 -6.11 26.80 19.98
CA GLN A 87 -7.25 27.70 19.82
C GLN A 87 -7.17 28.83 20.85
N ALA A 88 -7.31 30.07 20.40
CA ALA A 88 -7.25 31.25 21.27
C ALA A 88 -8.33 31.24 22.36
N GLU A 89 -9.50 30.67 22.08
CA GLU A 89 -10.59 30.56 23.06
C GLU A 89 -10.23 29.62 24.20
N THR A 90 -9.64 28.46 23.91
CA THR A 90 -9.17 27.50 24.92
C THR A 90 -8.12 28.11 25.84
N LEU A 91 -7.18 28.90 25.28
CA LEU A 91 -6.21 29.62 26.09
C LEU A 91 -6.88 30.67 26.99
N ARG A 92 -7.86 31.41 26.47
CA ARG A 92 -8.60 32.41 27.24
C ARG A 92 -9.36 31.77 28.41
N GLU A 93 -10.06 30.67 28.16
CA GLU A 93 -10.80 29.93 29.19
C GLU A 93 -9.87 29.39 30.28
N ALA A 94 -8.73 28.79 29.88
CA ALA A 94 -7.73 28.31 30.83
C ALA A 94 -7.19 29.45 31.72
N ILE A 95 -6.85 30.59 31.13
CA ILE A 95 -6.40 31.78 31.87
C ILE A 95 -7.50 32.30 32.80
N ALA A 96 -8.76 32.33 32.35
CA ALA A 96 -9.89 32.78 33.16
C ALA A 96 -10.12 31.89 34.39
N ALA A 97 -10.04 30.57 34.21
CA ALA A 97 -10.15 29.60 35.30
C ALA A 97 -9.02 29.74 36.32
N ILE A 98 -7.78 29.98 35.86
CA ILE A 98 -6.62 30.22 36.72
C ILE A 98 -6.79 31.53 37.51
N ARG A 99 -7.29 32.59 36.89
CA ARG A 99 -7.51 33.89 37.57
C ARG A 99 -8.61 33.83 38.63
N SER A 100 -9.52 32.87 38.54
CA SER A 100 -10.59 32.67 39.53
C SER A 100 -10.18 31.84 40.76
N LEU A 101 -8.94 31.33 40.79
CA LEU A 101 -8.30 30.69 41.96
C LEU A 101 -7.54 31.73 42.78
#